data_AF-A0A928LLM2-F1
#
_entry.id   AF-A0A928LLM2-F1
#
_cell.length_a   1.000
_cell.length_b   1.000
_cell.length_c   1.000
_cell.angle_alpha   90.00
_cell.angle_beta   90.00
_cell.angle_gamma   90.00
#
_symmetry.space_group_name_H-M   'P 1'
#
loop_
_entity.id
_entity.type
_entity.pdbx_description
1 polymer ?
#
loop_
_entity_poly.entity_id
_entity_poly.type
_entity_poly.pdbx_seq_one_letter_code
_entity_poly.pdbx_strand_id
1 'polypeptide(L)'
;MNFIPFKKAVKHFTAFFSCNKEKVHPLIMSAVFHYEFMFIHPFSDGNGRMARLWHSAFLTKWNSIFEYIPIESQIEKFQDEYYEAIARCHTEGSSNTFILFILEQIDKILDEITEQLSTSAENVSEYVKRLLDVMEYDMPYTLTSLMELLGLKSKETIRRHYIHPALELNLIQMTIPDKVQSRNQRYIKK
;
A
#
# COMPACT_ATOMS: atom_id res chain seq x y z
N MET A 1 17.40 0.84 -31.97
CA MET A 1 16.65 1.52 -30.89
C MET A 1 16.57 3.00 -31.25
N ASN A 2 15.38 3.56 -31.45
CA ASN A 2 15.23 4.99 -31.78
C ASN A 2 15.27 5.80 -30.48
N PHE A 3 16.41 6.41 -30.17
CA PHE A 3 16.58 7.24 -28.98
C PHE A 3 15.73 8.51 -29.12
N ILE A 4 14.62 8.59 -28.40
CA ILE A 4 13.85 9.82 -28.30
C ILE A 4 14.51 10.68 -27.22
N PRO A 5 14.90 11.94 -27.54
CA PRO A 5 15.54 12.79 -26.54
C PRO A 5 14.68 12.95 -25.29
N PHE A 6 15.27 12.86 -24.10
CA PHE A 6 14.58 12.96 -22.81
C PHE A 6 13.62 14.17 -22.73
N LYS A 7 14.02 15.34 -23.26
CA LYS A 7 13.16 16.54 -23.30
C LYS A 7 11.85 16.32 -24.08
N LYS A 8 11.87 15.51 -25.13
CA LYS A 8 10.69 15.17 -25.93
C LYS A 8 9.83 14.14 -25.20
N ALA A 9 10.44 13.16 -24.54
CA ALA A 9 9.75 12.20 -23.67
C ALA A 9 8.98 12.91 -22.54
N VAL A 10 9.64 13.83 -21.84
CA VAL A 10 8.99 14.61 -20.76
C VAL A 10 7.78 15.40 -21.28
N LYS A 11 7.91 16.10 -22.41
CA LYS A 11 6.78 16.82 -23.01
C LYS A 11 5.64 15.89 -23.42
N HIS A 12 5.96 14.72 -23.94
CA HIS A 12 4.99 13.70 -24.30
C HIS A 12 4.21 13.24 -23.06
N PHE A 13 4.92 12.88 -21.99
CA PHE A 13 4.29 12.43 -20.75
C PHE A 13 3.47 13.53 -20.07
N THR A 14 3.96 14.77 -19.97
CA THR A 14 3.18 15.85 -19.35
C THR A 14 1.89 16.14 -20.12
N ALA A 15 1.92 16.09 -21.46
CA ALA A 15 0.73 16.20 -22.28
C ALA A 15 -0.23 15.00 -22.06
N PHE A 16 0.31 13.78 -22.06
CA PHE A 16 -0.45 12.55 -21.79
C PHE A 16 -1.20 12.64 -20.45
N PHE A 17 -0.51 12.98 -19.36
CA PHE A 17 -1.13 13.12 -18.04
C PHE A 17 -2.19 14.22 -18.04
N SER A 18 -1.89 15.40 -18.60
CA SER A 18 -2.81 16.53 -18.60
C SER A 18 -4.12 16.23 -19.33
N CYS A 19 -4.05 15.51 -20.45
CA CYS A 19 -5.22 15.17 -21.26
C CYS A 19 -6.09 14.06 -20.66
N ASN A 20 -5.51 13.21 -19.80
CA ASN A 20 -6.17 11.98 -19.34
C ASN A 20 -6.49 11.96 -17.84
N LYS A 21 -5.90 12.83 -17.01
CA LYS A 21 -5.99 12.79 -15.52
C LYS A 21 -7.41 12.74 -14.94
N GLU A 22 -8.42 13.18 -15.68
CA GLU A 22 -9.84 13.18 -15.25
C GLU A 22 -10.68 12.11 -15.98
N LYS A 23 -10.09 11.37 -16.91
CA LYS A 23 -10.79 10.42 -17.79
C LYS A 23 -10.39 8.98 -17.58
N VAL A 24 -9.16 8.76 -17.12
CA VAL A 24 -8.55 7.44 -16.98
C VAL A 24 -8.19 7.22 -15.52
N HIS A 25 -8.53 6.03 -15.01
CA HIS A 25 -8.23 5.66 -13.64
C HIS A 25 -6.70 5.66 -13.39
N PRO A 26 -6.21 6.18 -12.25
CA PRO A 26 -4.77 6.29 -11.99
C PRO A 26 -3.98 4.99 -12.10
N LEU A 27 -4.55 3.84 -11.70
CA LEU A 27 -3.93 2.52 -11.89
C LEU A 27 -3.62 2.21 -13.37
N ILE A 28 -4.56 2.52 -14.26
CA ILE A 28 -4.38 2.29 -15.70
C ILE A 28 -3.34 3.28 -16.23
N MET A 29 -3.45 4.54 -15.82
CA MET A 29 -2.55 5.60 -16.28
C MET A 29 -1.10 5.36 -15.87
N SER A 30 -0.88 4.89 -14.64
CA SER A 30 0.45 4.57 -14.11
C SER A 30 1.07 3.38 -14.85
N ALA A 31 0.27 2.37 -15.19
CA ALA A 31 0.70 1.22 -16.00
C ALA A 31 1.03 1.63 -17.45
N VAL A 32 0.21 2.46 -18.09
CA VAL A 32 0.50 3.00 -19.43
C VAL A 32 1.80 3.79 -19.41
N PHE A 33 1.97 4.69 -18.43
CA PHE A 33 3.20 5.46 -18.30
C PHE A 33 4.43 4.55 -18.16
N HIS A 34 4.36 3.51 -17.33
CA HIS A 34 5.45 2.57 -17.12
C HIS A 34 5.86 1.90 -18.43
N TYR A 35 4.89 1.36 -19.18
CA TYR A 35 5.15 0.74 -20.49
C TYR A 35 5.78 1.73 -21.48
N GLU A 36 5.16 2.90 -21.66
CA GLU A 36 5.64 3.93 -22.58
C GLU A 36 7.05 4.42 -22.21
N PHE A 37 7.36 4.52 -20.91
CA PHE A 37 8.70 4.87 -20.44
C PHE A 37 9.73 3.82 -20.84
N MET A 38 9.39 2.54 -20.67
CA MET A 38 10.24 1.42 -21.08
C MET A 38 10.43 1.36 -22.60
N PHE A 39 9.38 1.70 -23.37
CA PHE A 39 9.40 1.77 -24.83
C PHE A 39 10.28 2.92 -25.35
N ILE A 40 10.09 4.13 -24.81
CA ILE A 40 10.81 5.33 -25.22
C ILE A 40 12.31 5.25 -24.88
N HIS A 41 12.63 4.60 -23.75
CA HIS A 41 14.00 4.35 -23.30
C HIS A 41 14.88 5.62 -23.27
N PRO A 42 14.49 6.67 -22.52
CA PRO A 42 15.08 8.00 -22.67
C PRO A 42 16.47 8.17 -22.04
N PHE A 43 16.95 7.20 -21.27
CA PHE A 43 18.27 7.18 -20.64
C PHE A 43 19.19 6.12 -21.26
N SER A 44 20.51 6.28 -21.10
CA SER A 44 21.50 5.29 -21.57
C SER A 44 21.52 4.02 -20.72
N ASP A 45 21.14 4.10 -19.45
CA ASP A 45 20.97 2.99 -18.52
C ASP A 45 19.92 3.38 -17.46
N GLY A 46 19.38 2.39 -16.74
CA GLY A 46 18.52 2.60 -15.59
C GLY A 46 17.05 2.83 -15.93
N ASN A 47 16.64 2.68 -17.20
CA ASN A 47 15.25 2.89 -17.60
C ASN A 47 14.26 2.02 -16.82
N GLY A 48 14.57 0.74 -16.58
CA GLY A 48 13.71 -0.14 -15.78
C GLY A 48 13.57 0.31 -14.32
N ARG A 49 14.67 0.76 -13.69
CA ARG A 49 14.66 1.30 -12.33
C ARG A 49 13.82 2.58 -12.26
N MET A 50 13.99 3.47 -13.24
CA MET A 50 13.24 4.72 -13.33
C MET A 50 11.75 4.49 -13.60
N ALA A 51 11.41 3.53 -14.47
CA ALA A 51 10.02 3.19 -14.78
C ALA A 51 9.28 2.72 -13.52
N ARG A 52 9.89 1.79 -12.77
CA ARG A 52 9.35 1.30 -11.49
C ARG A 52 9.24 2.40 -10.44
N LEU A 53 10.30 3.20 -10.27
CA LEU A 53 10.29 4.32 -9.32
C LEU A 53 9.13 5.30 -9.59
N TRP A 54 8.97 5.72 -10.85
CA TRP A 54 7.88 6.61 -11.23
C TRP A 54 6.52 5.93 -11.07
N HIS A 55 6.40 4.65 -11.43
CA HIS A 55 5.17 3.90 -11.26
C HIS A 55 4.70 3.90 -9.80
N SER A 56 5.60 3.55 -8.87
CA SER A 56 5.36 3.60 -7.42
C SER A 56 5.01 5.02 -6.97
N ALA A 57 5.80 6.03 -7.36
CA ALA A 57 5.57 7.43 -6.98
C ALA A 57 4.22 7.99 -7.47
N PHE A 58 3.78 7.62 -8.68
CA PHE A 58 2.47 8.01 -9.20
C PHE A 58 1.34 7.44 -8.36
N LEU A 59 1.43 6.16 -8.01
CA LEU A 59 0.40 5.48 -7.21
C LEU A 59 0.37 6.02 -5.78
N THR A 60 1.52 6.20 -5.13
CA THR A 60 1.61 6.79 -3.79
C THR A 60 1.04 8.21 -3.75
N LYS A 61 1.29 9.02 -4.79
CA LYS A 61 0.72 10.37 -4.89
C LYS A 61 -0.80 10.36 -5.05
N TRP A 62 -1.36 9.34 -5.70
CA TRP A 62 -2.80 9.20 -5.87
C TRP A 62 -3.47 8.66 -4.61
N ASN A 63 -2.89 7.63 -3.98
CA ASN A 63 -3.39 7.04 -2.74
C ASN A 63 -2.21 6.57 -1.89
N SER A 64 -2.12 7.09 -0.65
CA SER A 64 -1.00 6.85 0.27
C SER A 64 -0.84 5.38 0.65
N ILE A 65 -1.87 4.52 0.50
CA ILE A 65 -1.72 3.08 0.77
C ILE A 65 -0.62 2.44 -0.09
N PHE A 66 -0.41 2.96 -1.31
CA PHE A 66 0.62 2.45 -2.22
C PHE A 66 2.05 2.74 -1.77
N GLU A 67 2.26 3.57 -0.73
CA GLU A 67 3.56 3.66 -0.04
C GLU A 67 3.97 2.33 0.62
N TYR A 68 2.98 1.51 1.00
CA TYR A 68 3.20 0.25 1.72
C TYR A 68 2.98 -0.99 0.86
N ILE A 69 2.54 -0.82 -0.40
CA ILE A 69 2.30 -1.94 -1.32
C ILE A 69 3.60 -2.25 -2.08
N PRO A 70 4.20 -3.45 -1.93
CA PRO A 70 5.50 -3.78 -2.49
C PRO A 70 5.43 -4.16 -3.99
N ILE A 71 4.98 -3.23 -4.84
CA ILE A 71 4.81 -3.46 -6.29
C ILE A 71 6.13 -3.89 -6.95
N GLU A 72 7.25 -3.28 -6.56
CA GLU A 72 8.55 -3.59 -7.16
C GLU A 72 8.99 -5.03 -6.88
N SER A 73 8.81 -5.50 -5.64
CA SER A 73 9.10 -6.88 -5.26
C SER A 73 8.18 -7.87 -5.97
N GLN A 74 6.92 -7.50 -6.20
CA GLN A 74 6.01 -8.33 -6.99
C GLN A 74 6.44 -8.42 -8.45
N ILE A 75 6.86 -7.30 -9.06
CA ILE A 75 7.40 -7.31 -10.42
C ILE A 75 8.68 -8.14 -10.51
N GLU A 76 9.54 -8.08 -9.50
CA GLU A 76 10.75 -8.93 -9.42
C GLU A 76 10.40 -10.41 -9.27
N LYS A 77 9.39 -10.76 -8.47
CA LYS A 77 8.88 -12.13 -8.31
C LYS A 77 8.33 -12.72 -9.62
N PHE A 78 7.72 -11.88 -10.46
CA PHE A 78 7.14 -12.24 -11.77
C PHE A 78 7.91 -11.57 -12.93
N GLN A 79 9.24 -11.59 -12.84
CA GLN A 79 10.11 -10.84 -13.76
C GLN A 79 10.01 -11.35 -15.21
N ASP A 80 9.89 -12.66 -15.40
CA ASP A 80 9.82 -13.26 -16.73
C ASP A 80 8.52 -12.86 -17.44
N GLU A 81 7.38 -12.97 -16.74
CA GLU A 81 6.07 -12.54 -17.24
C GLU A 81 6.01 -11.03 -17.49
N TYR A 82 6.66 -10.23 -16.64
CA TYR A 82 6.80 -8.79 -16.82
C TYR A 82 7.47 -8.45 -18.16
N TYR A 83 8.60 -9.10 -18.47
CA TYR A 83 9.29 -8.87 -19.74
C TYR A 83 8.55 -9.46 -20.94
N GLU A 84 7.88 -10.60 -20.78
CA GLU A 84 7.00 -11.18 -21.79
C GLU A 84 5.86 -10.22 -22.15
N ALA A 85 5.19 -9.64 -21.15
CA ALA A 85 4.12 -8.66 -21.35
C ALA A 85 4.62 -7.43 -22.13
N ILE A 86 5.82 -6.92 -21.84
CA ILE A 86 6.42 -5.81 -22.59
C ILE A 86 6.73 -6.20 -24.04
N ALA A 87 7.30 -7.40 -24.25
CA ALA A 87 7.63 -7.90 -25.59
C ALA A 87 6.38 -8.10 -26.45
N ARG A 88 5.31 -8.60 -25.84
CA ARG A 88 4.00 -8.75 -26.49
C ARG A 88 3.40 -7.41 -26.89
N CYS A 89 3.44 -6.41 -25.99
CA CYS A 89 2.98 -5.05 -26.31
C CYS A 89 3.75 -4.42 -27.48
N HIS A 90 5.06 -4.67 -27.61
CA HIS A 90 5.84 -4.21 -28.78
C HIS A 90 5.34 -4.80 -30.10
N THR A 91 4.91 -6.07 -30.08
CA THR A 91 4.41 -6.76 -31.28
C THR A 91 2.98 -6.31 -31.62
N GLU A 92 2.16 -6.09 -30.61
CA GLU A 92 0.75 -5.69 -30.74
C GLU A 92 0.58 -4.18 -31.02
N GLY A 93 1.60 -3.36 -30.73
CA GLY A 93 1.49 -1.90 -30.80
C GLY A 93 0.50 -1.32 -29.80
N SER A 94 0.27 -2.02 -28.68
CA SER A 94 -0.72 -1.67 -27.67
C SER A 94 -0.19 -2.02 -26.28
N SER A 95 -0.48 -1.18 -25.28
CA SER A 95 -0.09 -1.39 -23.88
C SER A 95 -1.05 -2.29 -23.11
N ASN A 96 -2.12 -2.80 -23.74
CA ASN A 96 -3.20 -3.53 -23.05
C ASN A 96 -2.70 -4.72 -22.25
N THR A 97 -1.85 -5.56 -22.85
CA THR A 97 -1.29 -6.75 -22.18
C THR A 97 -0.51 -6.37 -20.92
N PHE A 98 0.29 -5.30 -20.99
CA PHE A 98 1.05 -4.80 -19.84
C PHE A 98 0.16 -4.19 -18.76
N ILE A 99 -0.88 -3.45 -19.14
CA ILE A 99 -1.86 -2.91 -18.19
C ILE A 99 -2.51 -4.05 -17.40
N LEU A 100 -3.00 -5.07 -18.09
CA LEU A 100 -3.65 -6.22 -17.45
C LEU A 100 -2.69 -6.95 -16.51
N PHE A 101 -1.45 -7.18 -16.93
CA PHE A 101 -0.42 -7.76 -16.08
C PHE A 101 -0.22 -6.96 -14.79
N ILE A 102 -0.01 -5.64 -14.88
CA ILE A 102 0.20 -4.79 -13.69
C ILE A 102 -1.01 -4.79 -12.77
N LEU A 103 -2.23 -4.73 -13.31
CA LEU A 103 -3.45 -4.77 -12.51
C LEU A 103 -3.59 -6.12 -11.78
N GLU A 104 -3.33 -7.23 -12.46
CA GLU A 104 -3.34 -8.57 -11.86
C GLU A 104 -2.29 -8.71 -10.75
N GLN A 105 -1.09 -8.14 -10.94
CA GLN A 105 -0.07 -8.16 -9.89
C GLN A 105 -0.48 -7.33 -8.67
N ILE A 106 -1.11 -6.18 -8.86
CA ILE A 106 -1.63 -5.36 -7.75
C ILE A 106 -2.74 -6.12 -7.01
N ASP A 107 -3.66 -6.76 -7.74
CA ASP A 107 -4.75 -7.57 -7.18
C ASP A 107 -4.20 -8.70 -6.29
N LYS A 108 -3.24 -9.47 -6.81
CA LYS A 108 -2.55 -10.53 -6.05
C LYS A 108 -1.89 -10.03 -4.77
N ILE A 109 -1.24 -8.85 -4.81
CA ILE A 109 -0.64 -8.28 -3.59
C ILE A 109 -1.74 -7.93 -2.57
N LEU A 110 -2.85 -7.34 -3.02
CA LEU A 110 -3.95 -6.96 -2.13
C LEU A 110 -4.63 -8.18 -1.50
N ASP A 111 -4.78 -9.27 -2.27
CA ASP A 111 -5.27 -10.55 -1.75
C ASP A 111 -4.31 -11.13 -0.71
N GLU A 112 -3.00 -11.21 -1.02
CA GLU A 112 -1.97 -11.69 -0.08
C GLU A 112 -1.97 -10.86 1.23
N ILE A 113 -2.09 -9.53 1.15
CA ILE A 113 -2.18 -8.64 2.32
C ILE A 113 -3.48 -8.92 3.11
N THR A 114 -4.60 -9.06 2.43
CA THR A 114 -5.91 -9.30 3.07
C THR A 114 -5.94 -10.65 3.78
N GLU A 115 -5.37 -11.68 3.16
CA GLU A 115 -5.20 -13.00 3.77
C GLU A 115 -4.31 -12.93 5.01
N GLN A 116 -3.14 -12.27 4.93
CA GLN A 116 -2.26 -12.09 6.09
C GLN A 116 -2.96 -11.37 7.25
N LEU A 117 -3.74 -10.33 6.95
CA LEU A 117 -4.54 -9.63 7.95
C LEU A 117 -5.59 -10.55 8.56
N SER A 118 -6.28 -11.36 7.76
CA SER A 118 -7.28 -12.31 8.25
C SER A 118 -6.68 -13.39 9.16
N THR A 119 -5.54 -13.97 8.78
CA THR A 119 -4.83 -14.97 9.60
C THR A 119 -4.30 -14.34 10.88
N SER A 120 -3.82 -13.09 10.82
CA SER A 120 -3.43 -12.36 12.02
C SER A 120 -4.64 -12.16 12.95
N ALA A 121 -5.81 -11.80 12.41
CA ALA A 121 -7.06 -11.60 13.14
C ALA A 121 -7.65 -12.91 13.73
N GLU A 122 -7.44 -14.06 13.07
CA GLU A 122 -7.83 -15.37 13.61
C GLU A 122 -6.96 -15.77 14.81
N ASN A 123 -5.67 -15.41 14.78
CA ASN A 123 -4.75 -15.59 15.90
C ASN A 123 -4.88 -14.52 17.01
N VAL A 124 -5.70 -13.50 16.81
CA VAL A 124 -6.01 -12.51 17.85
C VAL A 124 -6.79 -13.19 18.97
N SER A 125 -6.26 -13.13 20.20
CA SER A 125 -6.96 -13.66 21.37
C SER A 125 -8.37 -13.05 21.51
N GLU A 126 -9.32 -13.83 22.02
CA GLU A 126 -10.69 -13.39 22.29
C GLU A 126 -10.76 -12.08 23.09
N TYR A 127 -9.78 -11.85 23.97
CA TYR A 127 -9.65 -10.60 24.73
C TYR A 127 -9.45 -9.38 23.84
N VAL A 128 -8.57 -9.48 22.85
CA VAL A 128 -8.28 -8.36 21.94
C VAL A 128 -9.44 -8.13 20.98
N LYS A 129 -10.15 -9.18 20.52
CA LYS A 129 -11.38 -9.02 19.71
C LYS A 129 -12.42 -8.20 20.48
N ARG A 130 -12.71 -8.60 21.73
CA ARG A 130 -13.61 -7.86 22.62
C ARG A 130 -13.17 -6.41 22.86
N LEU A 131 -11.87 -6.14 22.96
CA LEU A 131 -11.34 -4.78 23.06
C LEU A 131 -11.68 -3.96 21.80
N LEU A 132 -11.42 -4.51 20.62
CA LEU A 132 -11.63 -3.81 19.36
C LEU A 132 -13.11 -3.57 19.06
N ASP A 133 -14.00 -4.45 19.52
CA ASP A 133 -15.45 -4.30 19.35
C ASP A 133 -16.03 -3.12 20.14
N VAL A 134 -15.44 -2.77 21.29
CA VAL A 134 -15.89 -1.64 22.11
C VAL A 134 -15.23 -0.31 21.73
N MET A 135 -14.21 -0.35 20.86
CA MET A 135 -13.48 0.83 20.43
C MET A 135 -13.97 1.33 19.07
N GLU A 136 -14.32 2.60 18.99
CA GLU A 136 -14.54 3.30 17.74
C GLU A 136 -13.20 3.69 17.09
N TYR A 137 -13.18 3.72 15.75
CA TYR A 137 -12.01 4.13 14.97
C TYR A 137 -11.65 5.59 15.26
N ASP A 138 -10.35 5.88 15.34
CA ASP A 138 -9.78 7.21 15.58
C ASP A 138 -10.19 7.90 16.91
N MET A 139 -10.94 7.22 17.77
CA MET A 139 -11.38 7.76 19.05
C MET A 139 -10.40 7.42 20.18
N PRO A 140 -9.96 8.41 20.99
CA PRO A 140 -8.97 8.19 22.04
C PRO A 140 -9.59 7.80 23.39
N TYR A 141 -9.36 6.56 23.82
CA TYR A 141 -9.86 6.03 25.08
C TYR A 141 -8.80 6.03 26.19
N THR A 142 -9.20 6.27 27.43
CA THR A 142 -8.35 6.01 28.59
C THR A 142 -8.39 4.54 28.98
N LEU A 143 -7.40 4.06 29.74
CA LEU A 143 -7.45 2.69 30.29
C LEU A 143 -8.70 2.47 31.16
N THR A 144 -9.11 3.47 31.95
CA THR A 144 -10.28 3.38 32.82
C THR A 144 -11.59 3.27 32.03
N SER A 145 -11.76 4.07 30.98
CA SER A 145 -12.96 3.98 30.13
C SER A 145 -13.06 2.63 29.42
N LEU A 146 -11.93 2.07 28.95
CA LEU A 146 -11.93 0.73 28.37
C LEU A 146 -12.26 -0.36 29.40
N MET A 147 -11.79 -0.21 30.64
CA MET A 147 -12.16 -1.13 31.72
C MET A 147 -13.66 -1.09 32.02
N GLU A 148 -14.28 0.09 32.04
CA GLU A 148 -15.73 0.25 32.25
C GLU A 148 -16.52 -0.41 31.10
N LEU A 149 -16.15 -0.15 29.85
CA LEU A 149 -16.80 -0.73 28.67
C LEU A 149 -16.69 -2.26 28.63
N LEU A 150 -15.56 -2.81 29.06
CA LEU A 150 -15.30 -4.26 29.09
C LEU A 150 -15.78 -4.95 30.38
N GLY A 151 -16.27 -4.20 31.37
CA GLY A 151 -16.68 -4.72 32.68
C GLY A 151 -15.52 -5.26 33.54
N LEU A 152 -14.30 -4.75 33.35
CA LEU A 152 -13.09 -5.22 34.02
C LEU A 152 -12.79 -4.44 35.29
N LYS A 153 -12.32 -5.14 36.33
CA LYS A 153 -11.96 -4.53 37.63
C LYS A 153 -10.45 -4.36 37.82
N SER A 154 -9.63 -5.10 37.07
CA SER A 154 -8.17 -5.13 37.24
C SER A 154 -7.44 -4.42 36.11
N LYS A 155 -6.65 -3.40 36.46
CA LYS A 155 -5.75 -2.71 35.53
C LYS A 155 -4.66 -3.63 34.95
N GLU A 156 -4.23 -4.62 35.73
CA GLU A 156 -3.23 -5.58 35.27
C GLU A 156 -3.81 -6.53 34.22
N THR A 157 -5.04 -6.99 34.43
CA THR A 157 -5.73 -7.88 33.49
C THR A 157 -5.94 -7.22 32.13
N ILE A 158 -6.41 -5.97 32.10
CA ILE A 158 -6.60 -5.24 30.84
C ILE A 158 -5.27 -4.97 30.15
N ARG A 159 -4.20 -4.64 30.88
CA ARG A 159 -2.88 -4.42 30.27
C ARG A 159 -2.35 -5.69 29.63
N ARG A 160 -2.28 -6.77 30.40
CA ARG A 160 -1.63 -8.01 29.99
C ARG A 160 -2.36 -8.74 28.85
N HIS A 161 -3.68 -8.81 28.90
CA HIS A 161 -4.45 -9.65 27.98
C HIS A 161 -5.13 -8.87 26.84
N TYR A 162 -5.31 -7.55 26.98
CA TYR A 162 -6.02 -6.74 26.00
C TYR A 162 -5.07 -5.73 25.33
N ILE A 163 -4.47 -4.82 26.11
CA ILE A 163 -3.70 -3.70 25.55
C ILE A 163 -2.36 -4.14 24.97
N HIS A 164 -1.55 -4.90 25.71
CA HIS A 164 -0.22 -5.31 25.25
C HIS A 164 -0.29 -6.14 23.95
N PRO A 165 -1.12 -7.20 23.87
CA PRO A 165 -1.24 -7.97 22.63
C PRO A 165 -1.79 -7.12 21.47
N ALA A 166 -2.75 -6.22 21.73
CA ALA A 166 -3.27 -5.32 20.69
C ALA A 166 -2.23 -4.32 20.17
N LEU A 167 -1.32 -3.85 21.03
CA LEU A 167 -0.19 -2.99 20.64
C LEU A 167 0.85 -3.76 19.83
N GLU A 168 1.19 -4.99 20.24
CA GLU A 168 2.14 -5.86 19.53
C GLU A 168 1.65 -6.17 18.11
N LEU A 169 0.33 -6.36 17.95
CA LEU A 169 -0.31 -6.59 16.65
C LEU A 169 -0.59 -5.28 15.88
N ASN A 170 -0.19 -4.11 16.39
CA ASN A 170 -0.44 -2.79 15.79
C ASN A 170 -1.92 -2.46 15.53
N LEU A 171 -2.86 -3.12 16.22
CA LEU A 171 -4.30 -2.90 16.08
C LEU A 171 -4.78 -1.65 16.83
N ILE A 172 -4.01 -1.22 17.82
CA ILE A 172 -4.21 0.05 18.54
C ILE A 172 -2.88 0.81 18.64
N GLN A 173 -2.95 2.10 18.93
CA GLN A 173 -1.79 2.94 19.17
C GLN A 173 -1.91 3.79 20.43
N MET A 174 -0.75 4.18 20.95
CA MET A 174 -0.60 5.06 22.11
C MET A 174 -0.54 6.52 21.68
N THR A 175 -1.25 7.41 22.38
CA THR A 175 -1.15 8.86 22.12
C THR A 175 0.16 9.48 22.63
N ILE A 176 0.81 8.86 23.61
CA ILE A 176 2.12 9.28 24.15
C ILE A 176 3.07 8.07 24.18
N PRO A 177 3.68 7.68 23.04
CA PRO A 177 4.49 6.46 22.93
C PRO A 177 5.66 6.40 23.91
N ASP A 178 6.33 7.53 24.14
CA ASP A 178 7.53 7.61 24.98
C ASP A 178 7.25 7.48 26.48
N LYS A 179 5.98 7.54 26.91
CA LYS A 179 5.57 7.54 28.32
C LYS A 179 4.39 6.62 28.56
N VAL A 180 4.61 5.31 28.45
CA VAL A 180 3.60 4.25 28.66
C VAL A 180 2.83 4.38 29.97
N GLN A 181 3.48 4.85 31.04
CA GLN A 181 2.86 5.05 32.37
C GLN A 181 2.27 6.45 32.59
N SER A 182 2.19 7.29 31.55
CA SER A 182 1.64 8.62 31.65
C SER A 182 0.20 8.59 32.16
N ARG A 183 -0.14 9.48 33.11
CA ARG A 183 -1.51 9.65 33.60
C ARG A 183 -2.49 10.07 32.48
N ASN A 184 -1.97 10.73 31.45
CA ASN A 184 -2.74 11.21 30.29
C ASN A 184 -2.67 10.26 29.09
N GLN A 185 -2.17 9.03 29.29
CA GLN A 185 -2.08 8.03 28.24
C GLN A 185 -3.47 7.65 27.72
N ARG A 186 -3.62 7.65 26.39
CA ARG A 186 -4.82 7.16 25.70
C ARG A 186 -4.44 6.16 24.62
N TYR A 187 -5.43 5.37 24.21
CA TYR A 187 -5.33 4.32 23.21
C TYR A 187 -6.35 4.58 22.10
N ILE A 188 -5.91 4.49 20.85
CA ILE A 188 -6.73 4.73 19.66
C ILE A 188 -6.73 3.46 18.82
N LYS A 189 -7.90 3.04 18.34
CA LYS A 189 -8.04 1.95 17.37
C LYS A 189 -7.68 2.45 15.98
N LYS A 190 -6.80 1.70 15.30
CA LYS A 190 -6.46 1.93 13.90
C LYS A 190 -7.44 1.22 12.98
#